data_AF-A0A376F6D6-F1
#
_entry.id   AF-A0A376F6D6-F1
#
_cell.length_a   1.000
_cell.length_b   1.000
_cell.length_c   1.000
_cell.angle_alpha   90.00
_cell.angle_beta   90.00
_cell.angle_gamma   90.00
#
_symmetry.space_group_name_H-M   'P 1'
#
loop_
_entity.id
_entity.type
_entity.pdbx_description
1 polymer ?
#
loop_
_entity_poly.entity_id
_entity_poly.type
_entity_poly.pdbx_seq_one_letter_code
_entity_poly.pdbx_strand_id
1 'polypeptide(L)'
;MWWPTPDIAPQRKDDPGPLFPWQALAMQGIGAWPDPARVAFYLNGKPRDELVEPKVLLDLLARYGYEVTDNMTNAQQKRAIVAFQMHFRPARWDGVADRETLAIAEALLESYGQG
;
A
#
# COMPACT_ATOMS: atom_id res chain seq x y z
N MET A 1 -1.52 9.16 -39.62
CA MET A 1 -2.18 9.70 -38.42
C MET A 1 -1.71 8.85 -37.24
N TRP A 2 -0.57 9.22 -36.66
CA TRP A 2 0.09 8.46 -35.59
C TRP A 2 -0.13 9.20 -34.28
N TRP A 3 -0.65 8.49 -33.29
CA TRP A 3 -0.82 8.96 -31.91
C TRP A 3 0.55 9.01 -31.21
N PRO A 4 0.86 10.04 -30.41
CA PRO A 4 1.89 9.92 -29.39
C PRO A 4 1.23 9.87 -28.00
N THR A 5 1.31 8.73 -27.34
CA THR A 5 1.48 8.68 -25.89
C THR A 5 2.92 8.27 -25.66
N PRO A 6 3.71 9.12 -25.00
CA PRO A 6 4.37 8.62 -23.79
C PRO A 6 4.59 9.77 -22.79
N ASP A 7 3.69 9.93 -21.82
CA ASP A 7 4.08 10.60 -20.58
C ASP A 7 4.46 9.53 -19.56
N ILE A 8 5.76 9.49 -19.34
CA ILE A 8 6.54 8.49 -18.63
C ILE A 8 6.63 8.96 -17.18
N ALA A 9 5.98 8.23 -16.27
CA ALA A 9 6.38 8.21 -14.86
C ALA A 9 7.38 7.04 -14.71
N PRO A 10 8.66 7.30 -14.41
CA PRO A 10 9.60 6.25 -14.08
C PRO A 10 9.47 5.97 -12.58
N GLN A 11 8.66 4.98 -12.18
CA GLN A 11 8.98 4.04 -11.09
C GLN A 11 7.78 3.12 -10.76
N ARG A 12 8.07 1.81 -10.75
CA ARG A 12 7.17 0.65 -10.50
C ARG A 12 5.97 0.52 -11.44
N LYS A 13 6.25 0.19 -12.70
CA LYS A 13 5.24 -0.21 -13.69
C LYS A 13 4.84 -1.70 -13.60
N ASP A 14 5.36 -2.45 -12.63
CA ASP A 14 5.19 -3.92 -12.56
C ASP A 14 4.62 -4.38 -11.22
N ASP A 15 3.61 -3.70 -10.66
CA ASP A 15 2.74 -4.36 -9.68
C ASP A 15 1.79 -5.28 -10.48
N PRO A 16 1.94 -6.61 -10.39
CA PRO A 16 1.21 -7.63 -11.17
C PRO A 16 -0.29 -7.72 -10.82
N GLY A 17 -0.79 -6.78 -10.02
CA GLY A 17 -2.18 -6.68 -9.61
C GLY A 17 -2.54 -7.64 -8.45
N PRO A 18 -3.81 -7.62 -8.01
CA PRO A 18 -4.29 -8.32 -6.82
C PRO A 18 -4.40 -9.84 -7.00
N LEU A 19 -4.29 -10.33 -8.23
CA LEU A 19 -4.30 -11.76 -8.53
C LEU A 19 -2.91 -12.39 -8.41
N PHE A 20 -1.87 -11.58 -8.23
CA PHE A 20 -0.53 -12.09 -8.05
C PHE A 20 -0.35 -12.65 -6.63
N PRO A 21 0.28 -13.82 -6.47
CA PRO A 21 0.32 -14.53 -5.20
C PRO A 21 1.44 -13.98 -4.28
N TRP A 22 1.40 -12.69 -3.97
CA TRP A 22 2.39 -12.00 -3.13
C TRP A 22 2.61 -12.69 -1.79
N GLN A 23 1.52 -13.08 -1.11
CA GLN A 23 1.61 -13.83 0.15
C GLN A 23 2.34 -15.17 -0.01
N ALA A 24 2.07 -15.91 -1.08
CA ALA A 24 2.69 -17.22 -1.29
C ALA A 24 4.19 -17.10 -1.58
N LEU A 25 4.60 -16.06 -2.31
CA LEU A 25 6.02 -15.77 -2.54
C LEU A 25 6.74 -15.39 -1.25
N ALA A 26 6.13 -14.53 -0.43
CA ALA A 26 6.72 -14.12 0.83
C ALA A 26 6.86 -15.30 1.82
N MET A 27 5.91 -16.24 1.81
CA MET A 27 6.05 -17.50 2.57
C MET A 27 7.22 -18.37 2.10
N GLN A 28 7.69 -18.19 0.86
CA GLN A 28 8.92 -18.81 0.33
C GLN A 28 10.17 -17.94 0.52
N GLY A 29 10.06 -16.84 1.28
CA GLY A 29 11.15 -15.90 1.51
C GLY A 29 11.40 -14.90 0.38
N ILE A 30 10.45 -14.76 -0.56
CA ILE A 30 10.57 -13.88 -1.72
C ILE A 30 9.61 -12.70 -1.57
N GLY A 31 10.16 -11.51 -1.35
CA GLY A 31 9.39 -10.26 -1.24
C GLY A 31 8.95 -9.91 0.19
N ALA A 32 8.30 -8.76 0.33
CA ALA A 32 7.79 -8.27 1.60
C ALA A 32 6.33 -8.67 1.79
N TRP A 33 5.97 -9.08 3.00
CA TRP A 33 4.58 -9.31 3.40
C TRP A 33 4.41 -9.02 4.88
N PRO A 34 3.30 -8.38 5.30
CA PRO A 34 3.09 -8.06 6.71
C PRO A 34 2.96 -9.35 7.55
N ASP A 35 3.63 -9.37 8.70
CA ASP A 35 3.39 -10.40 9.72
C ASP A 35 1.98 -10.21 10.31
N PRO A 36 1.08 -11.21 10.22
CA PRO A 36 -0.27 -11.12 10.78
C PRO A 36 -0.31 -10.76 12.27
N ALA A 37 0.68 -11.20 13.06
CA ALA A 37 0.76 -10.88 14.48
C ALA A 37 1.05 -9.39 14.70
N ARG A 38 1.90 -8.78 13.86
CA ARG A 38 2.18 -7.34 13.90
C ARG A 38 0.99 -6.52 13.41
N VAL A 39 0.29 -6.96 12.36
CA VAL A 39 -0.96 -6.31 11.93
C VAL A 39 -2.00 -6.32 13.04
N ALA A 40 -2.17 -7.45 13.74
CA ALA A 40 -3.10 -7.54 14.87
C ALA A 40 -2.69 -6.61 16.03
N PHE A 41 -1.39 -6.48 16.30
CA PHE A 41 -0.85 -5.54 17.28
C PHE A 41 -1.21 -4.09 16.93
N TYR A 42 -1.00 -3.65 15.69
CA TYR A 42 -1.34 -2.28 15.25
C TYR A 42 -2.84 -2.02 15.14
N LEU A 43 -3.65 -3.04 14.81
CA LEU A 43 -5.11 -2.95 14.91
C LEU A 43 -5.57 -2.67 16.35
N ASN A 44 -4.88 -3.22 17.35
CA ASN A 44 -5.13 -2.97 18.78
C ASN A 44 -6.62 -3.08 19.17
N GLY A 45 -7.32 -4.09 18.63
CA GLY A 45 -8.74 -4.33 18.89
C GLY A 45 -9.72 -3.32 18.26
N LYS A 46 -9.24 -2.35 17.46
CA LYS A 46 -10.08 -1.39 16.75
C LYS A 46 -10.78 -2.03 15.54
N PRO A 47 -11.93 -1.49 15.10
CA PRO A 47 -12.60 -1.94 13.89
C PRO A 47 -11.70 -1.79 12.66
N ARG A 48 -11.68 -2.80 11.79
CA ARG A 48 -10.81 -2.84 10.59
C ARG A 48 -11.16 -1.75 9.58
N ASP A 49 -12.43 -1.39 9.51
CA ASP A 49 -13.05 -0.43 8.62
C ASP A 49 -13.16 0.99 9.22
N GLU A 50 -12.64 1.20 10.44
CA GLU A 50 -12.56 2.53 11.03
C GLU A 50 -11.75 3.44 10.11
N LEU A 51 -12.37 4.54 9.66
CA LEU A 51 -11.72 5.51 8.79
C LEU A 51 -10.56 6.17 9.52
N VAL A 52 -9.45 6.32 8.82
CA VAL A 52 -8.29 7.06 9.30
C VAL A 52 -8.01 8.26 8.41
N GLU A 53 -7.26 9.23 8.92
CA GLU A 53 -6.85 10.38 8.13
C GLU A 53 -5.95 9.92 6.97
N PRO A 54 -6.31 10.18 5.69
CA PRO A 54 -5.53 9.70 4.55
C PRO A 54 -4.06 10.16 4.57
N LYS A 55 -3.80 11.34 5.11
CA LYS A 55 -2.44 11.89 5.24
C LYS A 55 -1.53 10.97 6.08
N VAL A 56 -2.03 10.44 7.19
CA VAL A 56 -1.26 9.54 8.06
C VAL A 56 -0.86 8.26 7.31
N LEU A 57 -1.79 7.69 6.55
CA LEU A 57 -1.51 6.51 5.73
C LEU A 57 -0.51 6.85 4.61
N LEU A 58 -0.72 7.95 3.88
CA LEU A 58 0.16 8.39 2.80
C LEU A 58 1.59 8.66 3.29
N ASP A 59 1.77 9.25 4.48
CA ASP A 59 3.09 9.47 5.08
C ASP A 59 3.82 8.14 5.34
N LEU A 60 3.11 7.10 5.77
CA LEU A 60 3.68 5.75 5.94
C LEU A 60 4.01 5.10 4.59
N LEU A 61 3.12 5.24 3.60
CA LEU A 61 3.38 4.73 2.25
C LEU A 61 4.62 5.40 1.65
N ALA A 62 4.80 6.71 1.86
CA ALA A 62 5.98 7.45 1.44
C ALA A 62 7.27 6.87 2.05
N ARG A 63 7.26 6.62 3.36
CA ARG A 63 8.40 6.01 4.08
C ARG A 63 8.69 4.58 3.62
N TYR A 64 7.66 3.83 3.24
CA TYR A 64 7.81 2.50 2.68
C TYR A 64 8.37 2.52 1.24
N GLY A 65 8.22 3.64 0.53
CA GLY A 65 8.78 3.84 -0.81
C GLY A 65 7.76 4.10 -1.92
N TYR A 66 6.50 4.41 -1.59
CA TYR A 66 5.52 4.91 -2.56
C TYR A 66 5.78 6.38 -2.88
N GLU A 67 5.54 6.79 -4.12
CA GLU A 67 5.64 8.19 -4.52
C GLU A 67 4.42 8.97 -3.98
N VAL A 68 4.65 9.73 -2.92
CA VAL A 68 3.68 10.64 -2.31
C VAL A 68 4.31 12.03 -2.30
N THR A 69 3.59 13.02 -2.84
CA THR A 69 4.05 14.41 -2.88
C THR A 69 3.01 15.34 -2.27
N ASP A 70 3.47 16.47 -1.72
CA ASP A 70 2.60 17.45 -1.04
C ASP A 70 1.52 18.04 -1.94
N ASN A 71 1.72 18.03 -3.26
CA ASN A 71 0.81 18.60 -4.26
C ASN A 71 -0.13 17.57 -4.91
N MET A 72 -0.22 16.34 -4.36
CA MET A 72 -1.10 15.32 -4.93
C MET A 72 -2.58 15.70 -4.81
N THR A 73 -3.30 15.59 -5.93
CA THR A 73 -4.77 15.64 -5.94
C THR A 73 -5.37 14.46 -5.18
N ASN A 74 -6.61 14.60 -4.70
CA ASN A 74 -7.34 13.50 -4.04
C ASN A 74 -7.41 12.22 -4.90
N ALA A 75 -7.48 12.37 -6.23
CA ALA A 75 -7.48 11.23 -7.13
C ALA A 75 -6.12 10.51 -7.18
N GLN A 76 -5.00 11.24 -7.11
CA GLN A 76 -3.66 10.67 -7.05
C GLN A 76 -3.40 9.98 -5.70
N GLN A 77 -3.80 10.62 -4.59
CA GLN A 77 -3.73 10.03 -3.26
C GLN A 77 -4.51 8.71 -3.20
N LYS A 78 -5.74 8.70 -3.71
CA LYS A 78 -6.57 7.50 -3.79
C LYS A 78 -5.89 6.39 -4.58
N ARG A 79 -5.25 6.70 -5.72
CA ARG A 79 -4.54 5.71 -6.54
C ARG A 79 -3.35 5.09 -5.80
N ALA A 80 -2.60 5.86 -5.01
CA ALA A 80 -1.52 5.33 -4.19
C ALA A 80 -2.04 4.32 -3.15
N ILE A 81 -3.15 4.66 -2.48
CA ILE A 81 -3.80 3.75 -1.51
C ILE A 81 -4.32 2.49 -2.20
N VAL A 82 -4.98 2.62 -3.35
CA VAL A 82 -5.46 1.47 -4.14
C VAL A 82 -4.31 0.54 -4.51
N ALA A 83 -3.19 1.08 -5.01
CA ALA A 83 -2.03 0.27 -5.40
C ALA A 83 -1.47 -0.52 -4.20
N PHE A 84 -1.36 0.12 -3.04
CA PHE A 84 -0.95 -0.54 -1.80
C PHE A 84 -1.94 -1.64 -1.38
N GLN A 85 -3.24 -1.37 -1.42
CA GLN A 85 -4.27 -2.33 -1.07
C GLN A 85 -4.30 -3.52 -2.04
N MET A 86 -4.14 -3.30 -3.34
CA MET A 86 -4.06 -4.39 -4.32
C MET A 86 -2.90 -5.34 -4.02
N HIS A 87 -1.78 -4.82 -3.51
CA HIS A 87 -0.62 -5.60 -3.16
C HIS A 87 -0.81 -6.34 -1.81
N PHE A 88 -1.13 -5.63 -0.73
CA PHE A 88 -1.07 -6.18 0.64
C PHE A 88 -2.43 -6.46 1.29
N ARG A 89 -3.54 -6.01 0.69
CA ARG A 89 -4.92 -6.25 1.15
C ARG A 89 -5.86 -6.54 -0.04
N PRO A 90 -5.57 -7.57 -0.85
CA PRO A 90 -6.30 -7.82 -2.10
C PRO A 90 -7.80 -8.08 -1.91
N ALA A 91 -8.23 -8.44 -0.70
CA ALA A 91 -9.65 -8.58 -0.35
C ALA A 91 -10.46 -7.27 -0.48
N ARG A 92 -9.82 -6.10 -0.34
CA ARG A 92 -10.49 -4.78 -0.43
C ARG A 92 -9.52 -3.67 -0.83
N TRP A 93 -9.72 -3.12 -2.03
CA TRP A 93 -8.89 -2.09 -2.66
C TRP A 93 -9.69 -0.87 -3.13
N ASP A 94 -10.64 -0.41 -2.32
CA ASP A 94 -11.53 0.72 -2.65
C ASP A 94 -10.84 2.10 -2.62
N GLY A 95 -9.57 2.15 -2.18
CA GLY A 95 -8.78 3.37 -2.03
C GLY A 95 -9.14 4.19 -0.80
N VAL A 96 -9.91 3.62 0.12
CA VAL A 96 -10.28 4.27 1.38
C VAL A 96 -9.19 4.01 2.41
N ALA A 97 -8.75 5.07 3.09
CA ALA A 97 -7.84 4.95 4.21
C ALA A 97 -8.62 4.42 5.44
N ASP A 98 -8.41 3.15 5.76
CA ASP A 98 -8.98 2.49 6.95
C ASP A 98 -7.90 1.93 7.88
N ARG A 99 -8.33 1.58 9.09
CA ARG A 99 -7.47 1.11 10.17
C ARG A 99 -6.68 -0.15 9.80
N GLU A 100 -7.27 -1.07 9.04
CA GLU A 100 -6.56 -2.26 8.57
C GLU A 100 -5.47 -1.93 7.56
N THR A 101 -5.75 -1.05 6.59
CA THR A 101 -4.75 -0.59 5.62
C THR A 101 -3.59 0.10 6.34
N LEU A 102 -3.90 0.91 7.35
CA LEU A 102 -2.90 1.57 8.20
C LEU A 102 -2.03 0.56 8.96
N ALA A 103 -2.65 -0.41 9.65
CA ALA A 103 -1.95 -1.41 10.43
C ALA A 103 -1.02 -2.30 9.57
N ILE A 104 -1.42 -2.59 8.33
CA ILE A 104 -0.57 -3.29 7.36
C ILE A 104 0.65 -2.45 6.98
N ALA A 105 0.47 -1.15 6.72
CA ALA A 105 1.57 -0.24 6.40
C ALA A 105 2.55 -0.10 7.57
N GLU A 106 2.06 0.02 8.81
CA GLU A 106 2.90 0.06 10.01
C GLU A 106 3.69 -1.23 10.21
N ALA A 107 3.05 -2.40 10.08
CA ALA A 107 3.72 -3.70 10.21
C ALA A 107 4.81 -3.91 9.15
N LEU A 108 4.57 -3.47 7.91
CA LEU A 108 5.55 -3.51 6.84
C LEU A 108 6.72 -2.56 7.10
N LEU A 109 6.45 -1.33 7.53
CA LEU A 109 7.50 -0.37 7.82
C LEU A 109 8.36 -0.79 9.01
N GLU A 110 7.78 -1.42 10.03
CA GLU A 110 8.55 -1.99 11.14
C GLU A 110 9.48 -3.12 10.68
N SER A 111 9.00 -3.97 9.77
CA SER A 111 9.73 -5.17 9.33
C SER A 111 10.77 -4.88 8.25
N TYR A 112 10.56 -3.84 7.43
CA TYR A 112 11.36 -3.56 6.21
C TYR A 112 11.81 -2.11 6.07
N GLY A 113 11.36 -1.20 6.94
CA GLY A 113 11.72 0.23 6.91
C GLY A 113 13.02 0.59 7.63
N GLN A 114 13.74 -0.38 8.19
CA GLN A 114 15.08 -0.20 8.72
C GLN A 114 16.12 -0.56 7.65
N GLY A 115 16.37 0.37 6.73
CA GLY A 115 17.46 0.33 5.76
C GLY A 115 18.27 1.61 5.82
#